data_AF-A0A9Q2RTV4-F1
#
_entry.id   AF-A0A9Q2RTV4-F1
#
_cell.length_a   1.000
_cell.length_b   1.000
_cell.length_c   1.000
_cell.angle_alpha   90.00
_cell.angle_beta   90.00
_cell.angle_gamma   90.00
#
_symmetry.space_group_name_H-M   'P 1'
#
loop_
_entity.id
_entity.type
_entity.pdbx_description
1 polymer ?
#
loop_
_entity_poly.entity_id
_entity_poly.type
_entity_poly.pdbx_seq_one_letter_code
_entity_poly.pdbx_strand_id
1 'polypeptide(L)'
;RLIASAYTDEERETWATQVDEANALAADPEADVPLISALAAADGVTVAQMAGFIMANKAAFTAASAAILAAQRTLIAMDPRPVDCTADALWDPSE
;
A
#
# COMPACT_ATOMS: atom_id res chain seq x y z
N ARG A 1 -10.58 -4.62 -3.18
CA ARG A 1 -9.89 -3.62 -2.33
C ARG A 1 -9.89 -4.17 -0.91
N LEU A 2 -8.86 -4.90 -0.48
CA LEU A 2 -8.88 -5.60 0.82
C LEU A 2 -7.54 -5.67 1.56
N ILE A 3 -6.40 -5.26 0.96
CA ILE A 3 -5.10 -5.44 1.62
C ILE A 3 -4.96 -4.51 2.83
N ALA A 4 -5.35 -3.24 2.72
CA ALA A 4 -5.19 -2.27 3.80
C ALA A 4 -6.31 -2.32 4.86
N SER A 5 -7.49 -2.86 4.55
CA SER A 5 -8.65 -2.83 5.46
C SER A 5 -8.54 -3.81 6.63
N ALA A 6 -7.61 -4.77 6.55
CA ALA A 6 -7.36 -5.73 7.61
C ALA A 6 -6.39 -5.22 8.68
N TYR A 7 -5.74 -4.07 8.46
CA TYR A 7 -4.74 -3.49 9.35
C TYR A 7 -5.31 -2.27 10.09
N THR A 8 -4.95 -2.10 11.36
CA THR A 8 -5.34 -0.91 12.13
C THR A 8 -4.68 0.34 11.55
N ASP A 9 -5.18 1.50 11.93
CA ASP A 9 -4.63 2.78 11.47
C ASP A 9 -3.17 2.93 11.91
N GLU A 10 -2.87 2.52 13.13
CA GLU A 10 -1.53 2.49 13.71
C GLU A 10 -0.59 1.55 12.93
N GLU A 11 -1.06 0.35 12.55
CA GLU A 11 -0.27 -0.58 11.74
C GLU A 11 0.08 0.03 10.37
N ARG A 12 -0.86 0.73 9.74
CA ARG A 12 -0.63 1.38 8.44
C ARG A 12 0.34 2.56 8.53
N GLU A 13 0.33 3.30 9.64
CA GLU A 13 1.29 4.39 9.87
C GLU A 13 2.73 3.88 10.03
N THR A 14 2.92 2.65 10.53
CA THR A 14 4.26 2.04 10.67
C THR A 14 4.78 1.34 9.42
N TRP A 15 3.99 1.21 8.35
CA TRP A 15 4.39 0.47 7.15
C TRP A 15 5.68 0.98 6.50
N ALA A 16 5.92 2.29 6.51
CA ALA A 16 7.16 2.85 5.98
C ALA A 16 8.38 2.31 6.76
N THR A 17 8.31 2.35 8.09
CA THR A 17 9.36 1.82 8.98
C THR A 17 9.58 0.32 8.78
N GLN A 18 8.49 -0.46 8.66
CA GLN A 18 8.59 -1.91 8.40
C GLN A 18 9.31 -2.20 7.08
N VAL A 19 9.03 -1.41 6.03
CA VAL A 19 9.69 -1.52 4.72
C VAL A 19 11.16 -1.12 4.80
N ASP A 20 11.48 -0.05 5.52
CA ASP A 20 12.85 0.42 5.68
C ASP A 20 13.70 -0.62 6.42
N GLU A 21 13.19 -1.19 7.51
CA GLU A 21 13.85 -2.28 8.24
C GLU A 21 13.99 -3.54 7.37
N ALA A 22 12.97 -3.92 6.61
CA ALA A 22 13.06 -5.07 5.70
C ALA A 22 14.12 -4.85 4.60
N ASN A 23 14.25 -3.63 4.07
CA ASN A 23 15.31 -3.29 3.12
C ASN A 23 16.69 -3.28 3.79
N ALA A 24 16.80 -2.78 5.02
CA ALA A 24 18.04 -2.79 5.78
C ALA A 24 18.52 -4.23 6.01
N LEU A 25 17.63 -5.12 6.43
CA LEU A 25 17.93 -6.55 6.60
C LEU A 25 18.34 -7.24 5.30
N ALA A 26 17.75 -6.84 4.17
CA ALA A 26 18.12 -7.38 2.86
C ALA A 26 19.51 -6.91 2.39
N ALA A 27 19.93 -5.70 2.79
CA ALA A 27 21.24 -5.15 2.48
C ALA A 27 22.33 -5.67 3.43
N ASP A 28 21.99 -5.84 4.70
CA ASP A 28 22.86 -6.32 5.77
C ASP A 28 22.07 -7.28 6.69
N PRO A 29 22.37 -8.60 6.68
CA PRO A 29 21.71 -9.57 7.54
C PRO A 29 21.86 -9.30 9.05
N GLU A 30 22.82 -8.46 9.46
CA GLU A 30 23.06 -8.08 10.86
C GLU A 30 22.44 -6.71 11.22
N ALA A 31 21.64 -6.11 10.31
CA ALA A 31 20.99 -4.84 10.55
C ALA A 31 20.06 -4.88 11.79
N ASP A 32 20.07 -3.79 12.56
CA ASP A 32 19.13 -3.61 13.67
C ASP A 32 17.73 -3.32 13.13
N VAL A 33 16.79 -4.23 13.40
CA VAL A 33 15.43 -4.22 12.85
C VAL A 33 14.38 -4.48 13.94
N PRO A 34 14.29 -3.59 14.95
CA PRO A 34 13.55 -3.84 16.17
C PRO A 34 12.04 -3.99 15.96
N LEU A 35 11.44 -3.25 15.02
CA LEU A 35 10.00 -3.33 14.77
C LEU A 35 9.62 -4.67 14.14
N ILE A 36 10.25 -5.06 13.02
CA ILE A 36 9.92 -6.32 12.36
C ILE A 36 10.37 -7.52 13.20
N SER A 37 11.36 -7.37 14.08
CA SER A 37 11.73 -8.40 15.06
C SER A 37 10.62 -8.63 16.09
N ALA A 38 10.04 -7.55 16.63
CA ALA A 38 8.92 -7.64 17.56
C ALA A 38 7.67 -8.25 16.90
N LEU A 39 7.37 -7.85 15.67
CA LEU A 39 6.24 -8.40 14.88
C LEU A 39 6.46 -9.89 14.56
N ALA A 40 7.66 -10.27 14.13
CA ALA A 40 7.98 -11.67 13.86
C ALA A 40 7.82 -12.55 15.10
N ALA A 41 8.24 -12.05 16.27
CA ALA A 41 8.06 -12.74 17.54
C ALA A 41 6.59 -12.89 17.93
N ALA A 42 5.77 -11.85 17.73
CA ALA A 42 4.33 -11.90 17.99
C ALA A 42 3.60 -12.90 17.08
N ASP A 43 4.02 -12.98 15.81
CA ASP A 43 3.40 -13.84 14.79
C ASP A 43 3.97 -15.26 14.74
N GLY A 44 5.00 -15.56 15.54
CA GLY A 44 5.63 -16.88 15.59
C GLY A 44 6.39 -17.26 14.32
N VAL A 45 6.93 -16.28 13.60
CA VAL A 45 7.71 -16.47 12.37
C VAL A 45 9.15 -15.96 12.54
N THR A 46 10.04 -16.33 11.62
CA THR A 46 11.39 -15.76 11.61
C THR A 46 11.39 -14.32 11.11
N VAL A 47 12.38 -13.53 11.54
CA VAL A 47 12.56 -12.14 11.07
C VAL A 47 12.69 -12.08 9.54
N ALA A 48 13.40 -13.04 8.93
CA ALA A 48 13.52 -13.14 7.48
C ALA A 48 12.19 -13.44 6.78
N GLN A 49 11.34 -14.31 7.35
CA GLN A 49 9.99 -14.57 6.82
C GLN A 49 9.11 -13.31 6.92
N MET A 50 9.17 -12.62 8.07
CA MET A 50 8.44 -11.37 8.27
C MET A 50 8.85 -10.31 7.24
N ALA A 51 10.15 -10.09 7.04
CA ALA A 51 10.67 -9.20 6.00
C ALA A 51 10.17 -9.60 4.60
N GLY A 52 10.12 -10.90 4.30
CA GLY A 52 9.55 -11.43 3.06
C GLY A 52 8.07 -11.07 2.87
N PHE A 53 7.25 -11.22 3.92
CA PHE A 53 5.84 -10.85 3.89
C PHE A 53 5.64 -9.35 3.69
N ILE A 54 6.40 -8.51 4.39
CA ILE A 54 6.38 -7.05 4.25
C ILE A 54 6.71 -6.66 2.81
N MET A 55 7.76 -7.22 2.23
CA MET A 55 8.17 -6.91 0.85
C MET A 55 7.15 -7.39 -0.19
N ALA A 56 6.53 -8.54 0.02
CA ALA A 56 5.44 -9.03 -0.83
C ALA A 56 4.22 -8.10 -0.77
N ASN A 57 3.82 -7.68 0.43
CA ASN A 57 2.71 -6.76 0.64
C ASN A 57 2.99 -5.38 0.02
N LYS A 58 4.21 -4.85 0.19
CA LYS A 58 4.66 -3.61 -0.46
C LYS A 58 4.56 -3.70 -1.98
N ALA A 59 5.01 -4.80 -2.57
CA ALA A 59 4.96 -5.01 -4.02
C ALA A 59 3.52 -5.05 -4.53
N ALA A 60 2.64 -5.80 -3.86
CA ALA A 60 1.21 -5.88 -4.19
C ALA A 60 0.51 -4.52 -4.08
N PHE A 61 0.77 -3.77 -2.99
CA PHE A 61 0.22 -2.43 -2.79
C PHE A 61 0.70 -1.45 -3.86
N THR A 62 2.00 -1.48 -4.18
CA THR A 62 2.61 -0.62 -5.20
C THR A 62 2.00 -0.88 -6.58
N ALA A 63 1.87 -2.15 -6.97
CA ALA A 63 1.28 -2.53 -8.26
C ALA A 63 -0.18 -2.06 -8.37
N ALA A 64 -1.00 -2.30 -7.34
CA ALA A 64 -2.39 -1.86 -7.31
C ALA A 64 -2.52 -0.33 -7.37
N SER A 65 -1.72 0.38 -6.59
CA SER A 65 -1.71 1.85 -6.56
C SER A 65 -1.27 2.44 -7.89
N ALA A 66 -0.22 1.90 -8.51
CA ALA A 66 0.27 2.33 -9.81
C ALA A 66 -0.80 2.19 -10.90
N ALA A 67 -1.53 1.07 -10.93
CA ALA A 67 -2.61 0.85 -11.89
C ALA A 67 -3.73 1.91 -11.75
N ILE A 68 -4.14 2.20 -10.52
CA ILE A 68 -5.18 3.21 -10.24
C ILE A 68 -4.70 4.60 -10.65
N LEU A 69 -3.49 5.00 -10.24
CA LEU A 69 -2.95 6.33 -10.53
C LEU A 69 -2.72 6.54 -12.04
N ALA A 70 -2.27 5.50 -12.76
CA ALA A 70 -2.13 5.56 -14.22
C ALA A 70 -3.49 5.72 -14.92
N ALA A 71 -4.51 4.98 -14.50
CA ALA A 71 -5.86 5.12 -15.02
C ALA A 71 -6.43 6.52 -14.73
N GLN A 72 -6.27 7.01 -13.50
CA GLN A 72 -6.67 8.36 -13.11
C GLN A 72 -6.00 9.42 -13.99
N ARG A 73 -4.69 9.33 -14.20
CA ARG A 73 -3.95 10.27 -15.04
C ARG A 73 -4.45 10.26 -16.49
N THR A 74 -4.81 9.08 -17.00
CA THR A 74 -5.39 8.93 -18.35
C THR A 74 -6.74 9.64 -18.43
N LEU A 75 -7.63 9.41 -17.46
CA LEU A 75 -8.96 10.04 -17.41
C LEU A 75 -8.87 11.56 -17.31
N ILE A 76 -7.97 12.09 -16.46
CA ILE A 76 -7.76 13.53 -16.31
C ILE A 76 -7.25 14.17 -17.60
N ALA A 77 -6.43 13.45 -18.38
CA ALA A 77 -5.82 13.94 -19.61
C ALA A 77 -6.71 13.78 -20.86
N MET A 78 -7.84 13.09 -20.78
CA MET A 78 -8.75 12.88 -21.92
C MET A 78 -9.47 14.18 -22.32
N ASP A 79 -9.35 14.55 -23.60
CA ASP A 79 -10.08 15.65 -24.25
C ASP A 79 -10.59 15.17 -25.63
N PRO A 80 -11.90 15.23 -25.95
CA PRO A 80 -12.99 15.71 -25.09
C PRO A 80 -13.22 14.82 -23.88
N ARG A 81 -13.72 15.42 -22.79
CA ARG A 81 -14.16 14.67 -21.61
C ARG A 81 -15.17 13.59 -22.04
N PRO A 82 -15.05 12.35 -21.53
CA PRO A 82 -16.04 11.30 -21.74
C PRO A 82 -17.47 11.78 -21.45
N VAL A 83 -18.44 11.43 -22.30
CA VAL A 83 -19.82 11.93 -22.24
C VAL A 83 -20.54 11.59 -20.93
N ASP A 84 -20.17 10.47 -20.31
CA ASP A 84 -20.63 10.04 -18.98
C ASP A 84 -20.17 10.97 -17.84
N CYS A 85 -19.09 11.72 -18.06
CA CYS A 85 -18.54 12.72 -17.14
C CYS A 85 -18.94 14.16 -17.49
N THR A 86 -19.87 14.36 -18.44
CA THR A 86 -20.33 15.69 -18.89
C THR A 86 -21.77 16.03 -18.49
N ALA A 87 -22.49 15.09 -17.89
CA ALA A 87 -23.88 15.29 -17.48
C ALA A 87 -23.99 15.56 -15.96
N ASP A 88 -24.32 16.81 -15.60
CA ASP A 88 -24.72 17.19 -14.23
C ASP A 88 -26.04 16.54 -13.79
N ALA A 89 -26.75 15.85 -14.69
CA ALA A 89 -28.07 15.26 -14.46
C ALA A 89 -28.10 14.10 -13.45
N LEU A 90 -26.94 13.57 -13.04
CA LEU A 90 -26.83 12.52 -12.01
C LEU A 90 -26.60 13.09 -10.60
N TRP A 91 -26.42 14.41 -10.45
CA TRP A 91 -26.32 15.10 -9.17
C TRP A 91 -27.60 15.93 -8.97
N ASP A 92 -28.53 15.44 -8.15
CA ASP A 92 -29.62 16.27 -7.63
C ASP A 92 -29.10 17.03 -6.40
N PRO A 93 -28.92 18.36 -6.45
CA PRO A 93 -28.45 19.13 -5.30
C PRO A 93 -29.53 19.32 -4.22
N SER A 94 -30.70 18.67 -4.34
CA SER A 94 -31.82 18.77 -3.40
C SER A 94 -32.02 17.58 -2.45
N GLU A 95 -31.17 16.55 -2.50
CA GLU A 95 -31.02 15.52 -1.44
C GLU A 95 -29.91 15.88 -0.44
#